data_AF-I0HBD0-F1
#
_entry.id   AF-I0HBD0-F1
#
_cell.length_a   1.000
_cell.length_b   1.000
_cell.length_c   1.000
_cell.angle_alpha   90.00
_cell.angle_beta   90.00
_cell.angle_gamma   90.00
#
_symmetry.space_group_name_H-M   'P 1'
#
loop_
_entity.id
_entity.type
_entity.pdbx_description
1 polymer ?
#
loop_
_entity_poly.entity_id
_entity_poly.type
_entity_poly.pdbx_seq_one_letter_code
_entity_poly.pdbx_strand_id
1 'polypeptide(L)'
;MHVRTSACPNECRVNRREVPRGRGYVNVDRPIREWNGLMIPDPGVYTLDEAHKRIGFVAQHMMVSPIRGEFAQGNASILVAEDPLQSQVSATIRADSINTHNPERDTHLSSPDFLDVERYKTLEFRSTGITWEADSDPIFQWARLRNNPLARRGAPSDLPAAATRASGRFVVSGILTIKDVTRPISLHMEFGGARRDPYGRDIFGFSATAEFEREDYGLVWNVLLESGGVLVGKKVRIEIAGEAIRES
;
A
#
# COMPACT_ATOMS: atom_id res chain seq x y z
N MET A 1 63.44 -13.90 55.36
CA MET A 1 63.85 -12.68 54.62
C MET A 1 62.96 -12.58 53.38
N HIS A 2 61.77 -12.00 53.52
CA HIS A 2 61.46 -10.63 53.08
C HIS A 2 61.80 -10.37 51.59
N VAL A 3 60.72 -10.45 50.80
CA VAL A 3 60.33 -9.64 49.63
C VAL A 3 61.46 -9.02 48.79
N ARG A 4 61.57 -9.48 47.54
CA ARG A 4 62.13 -8.67 46.45
C ARG A 4 60.99 -8.16 45.58
N THR A 5 60.86 -6.84 45.58
CA THR A 5 60.13 -6.04 44.61
C THR A 5 60.86 -6.06 43.27
N SER A 6 60.15 -6.32 42.18
CA SER A 6 60.60 -6.00 40.83
C SER A 6 59.55 -5.14 40.13
N ALA A 7 59.98 -3.94 39.77
CA ALA A 7 59.23 -2.91 39.05
C ALA A 7 59.01 -3.30 37.58
N CYS A 8 57.87 -2.90 37.01
CA CYS A 8 57.64 -2.82 35.56
C CYS A 8 57.79 -1.37 35.09
N PRO A 9 58.39 -1.11 33.92
CA PRO A 9 58.64 0.23 33.40
C PRO A 9 57.47 0.81 32.60
N ASN A 10 57.31 2.13 32.76
CA ASN A 10 56.97 3.19 31.81
C ASN A 10 56.03 2.95 30.60
N GLU A 11 54.94 3.72 30.63
CA GLU A 11 54.43 4.59 29.54
C GLU A 11 53.76 3.98 28.30
N CYS A 12 52.45 3.70 28.41
CA CYS A 12 51.51 3.83 27.29
C CYS A 12 50.75 5.16 27.38
N ARG A 13 51.34 6.21 26.80
CA ARG A 13 50.70 7.53 26.66
C ARG A 13 49.63 7.44 25.57
N VAL A 14 48.37 7.19 25.96
CA VAL A 14 47.22 7.22 25.03
C VAL A 14 46.98 8.67 24.63
N ASN A 15 47.37 9.01 23.40
CA ASN A 15 47.01 10.28 22.76
C ASN A 15 45.49 10.33 22.60
N ARG A 16 44.82 11.09 23.47
CA ARG A 16 43.41 11.45 23.37
C ARG A 16 43.25 12.41 22.19
N ARG A 17 43.09 11.87 20.98
CA ARG A 17 42.70 12.68 19.80
C ARG A 17 41.32 13.28 20.08
N GLU A 18 41.27 14.61 20.02
CA GLU A 18 40.04 15.39 20.10
C GLU A 18 39.06 14.93 19.01
N VAL A 19 37.85 14.55 19.44
CA VAL A 19 36.74 14.20 18.55
C VAL A 19 36.18 15.51 17.98
N PRO A 20 36.19 15.73 16.65
CA PRO A 20 35.55 16.91 16.09
C PRO A 20 34.04 16.81 16.31
N ARG A 21 33.47 17.79 17.02
CA ARG A 21 32.02 17.97 17.10
C ARG A 21 31.54 18.58 15.78
N GLY A 22 30.55 17.96 15.14
CA GLY A 22 29.73 18.59 14.12
C GLY A 22 29.95 18.11 12.69
N ARG A 23 29.45 16.91 12.38
CA ARG A 23 28.70 16.60 11.14
C ARG A 23 27.66 15.58 11.52
N GLY A 24 26.38 15.87 11.28
CA GLY A 24 25.33 14.87 11.44
C GLY A 24 25.66 13.67 10.57
N TYR A 25 25.69 12.47 11.17
CA TYR A 25 25.62 11.24 10.39
C TYR A 25 24.25 11.23 9.73
N VAL A 26 24.18 11.60 8.45
CA VAL A 26 23.05 11.20 7.61
C VAL A 26 23.15 9.68 7.55
N ASN A 27 22.21 8.99 8.18
CA ASN A 27 22.20 7.54 8.21
C ASN A 27 21.77 7.06 6.81
N VAL A 28 22.73 6.99 5.89
CA VAL A 28 22.57 6.55 4.49
C VAL A 28 22.20 5.06 4.35
N ASP A 29 22.04 4.34 5.46
CA ASP A 29 21.78 2.89 5.47
C ASP A 29 20.31 2.51 5.70
N ARG A 30 19.40 3.49 5.83
CA ARG A 30 17.98 3.20 6.00
C ARG A 30 17.25 3.41 4.66
N PRO A 31 16.56 2.39 4.13
CA PRO A 31 15.88 2.45 2.84
C PRO A 31 14.55 3.23 2.91
N ILE A 32 14.50 4.21 3.80
CA ILE A 32 13.32 4.98 4.15
C ILE A 32 13.71 6.42 4.39
N ARG A 33 12.79 7.32 4.03
CA ARG A 33 12.93 8.77 4.15
C ARG A 33 11.67 9.38 4.75
N GLU A 34 11.83 10.55 5.34
CA GLU A 34 10.70 11.33 5.82
C GLU A 34 10.10 12.16 4.69
N TRP A 35 8.78 12.12 4.54
CA TRP A 35 8.00 12.98 3.64
C TRP A 35 6.70 13.40 4.33
N ASN A 36 6.50 14.71 4.54
CA ASN A 36 5.31 15.25 5.24
C ASN A 36 4.99 14.57 6.58
N GLY A 37 6.03 14.20 7.34
CA GLY A 37 5.88 13.47 8.61
C GLY A 37 5.49 12.01 8.44
N LEU A 38 5.63 11.42 7.26
CA LEU A 38 5.52 9.97 7.00
C LEU A 38 6.91 9.38 6.74
N MET A 39 7.20 8.20 7.31
CA MET A 39 8.36 7.40 6.91
C MET A 39 7.99 6.52 5.72
N ILE A 40 8.45 6.90 4.53
CA ILE A 40 8.14 6.24 3.25
C ILE A 40 9.40 5.58 2.67
N PRO A 41 9.28 4.63 1.73
CA PRO A 41 10.44 4.02 1.09
C PRO A 41 11.27 5.06 0.31
N ASP A 42 12.55 4.75 0.15
CA ASP A 42 13.41 5.50 -0.77
C ASP A 42 12.94 5.36 -2.22
N PRO A 43 13.28 6.33 -3.10
CA PRO A 43 12.96 6.23 -4.51
C PRO A 43 13.57 5.00 -5.17
N GLY A 44 12.86 4.44 -6.13
CA GLY A 44 13.25 3.24 -6.84
C GLY A 44 12.07 2.49 -7.43
N VAL A 45 12.39 1.43 -8.17
CA VAL A 45 11.38 0.50 -8.66
C VAL A 45 11.20 -0.61 -7.61
N TYR A 46 9.95 -0.93 -7.33
CA TYR A 46 9.53 -1.99 -6.44
C TYR A 46 8.61 -2.96 -7.20
N THR A 47 8.69 -4.24 -6.89
CA THR A 47 7.83 -5.28 -7.46
C THR A 47 6.95 -5.87 -6.37
N LEU A 48 5.71 -6.22 -6.72
CA LEU A 48 4.82 -6.93 -5.81
C LEU A 48 5.42 -8.30 -5.46
N ASP A 49 5.52 -8.59 -4.16
CA ASP A 49 5.93 -9.90 -3.68
C ASP A 49 4.84 -10.94 -3.94
N GLU A 50 5.19 -11.97 -4.72
CA GLU A 50 4.29 -13.06 -5.06
C GLU A 50 3.82 -13.85 -3.81
N ALA A 51 4.68 -13.97 -2.80
CA ALA A 51 4.39 -14.74 -1.59
C ALA A 51 3.53 -13.96 -0.57
N HIS A 52 3.53 -12.63 -0.64
CA HIS A 52 2.89 -11.76 0.36
C HIS A 52 1.89 -10.81 -0.30
N LYS A 53 0.94 -11.39 -1.03
CA LYS A 53 -0.14 -10.63 -1.70
C LYS A 53 -1.50 -11.30 -1.58
N ARG A 54 -2.54 -10.50 -1.75
CA ARG A 54 -3.92 -10.92 -2.00
C ARG A 54 -4.56 -9.95 -2.98
N ILE A 55 -5.20 -10.48 -4.01
CA ILE A 55 -5.98 -9.73 -5.00
C ILE A 55 -7.42 -10.24 -4.93
N GLY A 56 -8.17 -9.73 -3.96
CA GLY A 56 -9.53 -10.15 -3.65
C GLY A 56 -10.59 -9.30 -4.33
N PHE A 57 -11.79 -9.85 -4.42
CA PHE A 57 -12.99 -9.10 -4.74
C PHE A 57 -14.21 -9.61 -3.96
N VAL A 58 -15.21 -8.73 -3.85
CA VAL A 58 -16.50 -9.04 -3.24
C VAL A 58 -17.61 -8.56 -4.16
N ALA A 59 -18.58 -9.42 -4.43
CA ALA A 59 -19.83 -9.11 -5.11
C ALA A 59 -21.02 -9.58 -4.26
N GLN A 60 -22.21 -9.03 -4.48
CA GLN A 60 -23.42 -9.44 -3.77
C GLN A 60 -24.17 -10.54 -4.54
N HIS A 61 -24.65 -11.55 -3.83
CA HIS A 61 -25.56 -12.59 -4.31
C HIS A 61 -26.97 -12.30 -3.82
N MET A 62 -27.90 -12.17 -4.76
CA MET A 62 -29.31 -11.84 -4.53
C MET A 62 -29.53 -10.59 -3.66
N MET A 63 -28.55 -9.66 -3.62
CA MET A 63 -28.52 -8.49 -2.72
C MET A 63 -28.49 -8.81 -1.21
N VAL A 64 -28.24 -10.07 -0.83
CA VAL A 64 -28.31 -10.51 0.58
C VAL A 64 -26.95 -10.95 1.10
N SER A 65 -26.23 -11.79 0.35
CA SER A 65 -25.00 -12.42 0.84
C SER A 65 -23.79 -12.07 -0.04
N PRO A 66 -22.62 -11.80 0.56
CA PRO A 66 -21.41 -11.54 -0.21
C PRO A 66 -20.82 -12.84 -0.78
N ILE A 67 -20.55 -12.84 -2.09
CA ILE A 67 -19.62 -13.78 -2.73
C ILE A 67 -18.24 -13.15 -2.69
N ARG A 68 -17.27 -13.90 -2.16
CA ARG A 68 -15.85 -13.54 -2.18
C ARG A 68 -15.13 -14.37 -3.21
N GLY A 69 -14.21 -13.73 -3.91
CA GLY A 69 -13.25 -14.41 -4.75
C GLY A 69 -11.92 -13.70 -4.73
N GLU A 70 -10.99 -14.24 -5.48
CA GLU A 70 -9.66 -13.70 -5.66
C GLU A 70 -9.09 -14.08 -7.02
N PHE A 71 -8.00 -13.42 -7.38
CA PHE A 71 -7.10 -13.86 -8.43
C PHE A 71 -5.80 -14.30 -7.78
N ALA A 72 -5.41 -15.56 -8.00
CA ALA A 72 -4.19 -16.11 -7.41
C ALA A 72 -2.91 -15.53 -8.04
N GLN A 73 -2.98 -15.16 -9.32
CA GLN A 73 -1.80 -14.72 -10.09
C GLN A 73 -1.94 -13.27 -10.53
N GLY A 74 -0.89 -12.50 -10.25
CA GLY A 74 -0.82 -11.08 -10.59
C GLY A 74 0.52 -10.48 -10.18
N ASN A 75 0.96 -9.47 -10.91
CA ASN A 75 2.19 -8.75 -10.68
C ASN A 75 1.94 -7.25 -10.69
N ALA A 76 2.86 -6.50 -10.10
CA ALA A 76 2.89 -5.05 -10.22
C ALA A 76 4.32 -4.54 -10.20
N SER A 77 4.57 -3.47 -10.96
CA SER A 77 5.75 -2.63 -10.88
C SER A 77 5.34 -1.26 -10.35
N ILE A 78 6.04 -0.80 -9.31
CA ILE A 78 5.75 0.43 -8.57
C ILE A 78 7.01 1.28 -8.61
N LEU A 79 6.98 2.37 -9.37
CA LEU A 79 8.02 3.39 -9.34
C LEU A 79 7.72 4.35 -8.18
N VAL A 80 8.48 4.27 -7.11
CA VAL A 80 8.48 5.26 -6.04
C VAL A 80 9.36 6.43 -6.47
N ALA A 81 8.78 7.61 -6.64
CA ALA A 81 9.49 8.82 -7.02
C ALA A 81 9.99 9.61 -5.79
N GLU A 82 10.89 10.58 -6.03
CA GLU A 82 11.37 11.53 -5.00
C GLU A 82 10.21 12.28 -4.32
N ASP A 83 9.32 12.85 -5.12
CA ASP A 83 7.98 13.22 -4.66
C ASP A 83 7.08 11.99 -4.81
N PRO A 84 6.60 11.37 -3.72
CA PRO A 84 5.77 10.17 -3.80
C PRO A 84 4.47 10.40 -4.59
N LEU A 85 4.00 11.65 -4.74
CA LEU A 85 2.81 11.97 -5.55
C LEU A 85 3.07 11.85 -7.06
N GLN A 86 4.33 11.80 -7.48
CA GLN A 86 4.75 11.54 -8.86
C GLN A 86 5.06 10.04 -9.11
N SER A 87 4.82 9.18 -8.13
CA SER A 87 5.01 7.74 -8.26
C SER A 87 4.02 7.14 -9.26
N GLN A 88 4.39 5.99 -9.83
CA GLN A 88 3.57 5.29 -10.82
C GLN A 88 3.42 3.82 -10.48
N VAL A 89 2.26 3.25 -10.83
CA VAL A 89 1.93 1.84 -10.64
C VAL A 89 1.44 1.27 -11.96
N SER A 90 1.99 0.13 -12.36
CA SER A 90 1.47 -0.72 -13.43
C SER A 90 1.28 -2.12 -12.88
N ALA A 91 0.09 -2.70 -13.07
CA ALA A 91 -0.22 -4.03 -12.56
C ALA A 91 -0.96 -4.87 -13.61
N THR A 92 -0.73 -6.17 -13.56
CA THR A 92 -1.36 -7.15 -14.45
C THR A 92 -1.83 -8.33 -13.61
N ILE A 93 -3.09 -8.72 -13.79
CA ILE A 93 -3.72 -9.87 -13.14
C ILE A 93 -4.03 -10.90 -14.21
N ARG A 94 -3.76 -12.17 -13.94
CA ARG A 94 -4.10 -13.28 -14.83
C ARG A 94 -5.57 -13.64 -14.66
N ALA A 95 -6.37 -13.45 -15.71
CA ALA A 95 -7.81 -13.61 -15.64
C ALA A 95 -8.24 -15.06 -15.35
N ASP A 96 -7.47 -16.03 -15.87
CA ASP A 96 -7.63 -17.47 -15.67
C ASP A 96 -7.27 -17.95 -14.26
N SER A 97 -6.76 -17.06 -13.39
CA SER A 97 -6.45 -17.37 -11.99
C SER A 97 -7.59 -17.05 -11.02
N ILE A 98 -8.77 -16.72 -11.54
CA ILE A 98 -9.96 -16.45 -10.74
C ILE A 98 -10.36 -17.68 -9.91
N ASN A 99 -10.64 -17.45 -8.63
CA ASN A 99 -11.05 -18.49 -7.69
C ASN A 99 -12.08 -17.94 -6.72
N THR A 100 -13.27 -18.55 -6.71
CA THR A 100 -14.35 -18.25 -5.75
C THR A 100 -14.63 -19.44 -4.84
N HIS A 101 -13.74 -20.43 -4.82
CA HIS A 101 -13.87 -21.70 -4.12
C HIS A 101 -15.11 -22.50 -4.55
N ASN A 102 -15.56 -22.29 -5.79
CA ASN A 102 -16.66 -23.04 -6.39
C ASN A 102 -16.32 -23.32 -7.87
N PRO A 103 -15.91 -24.55 -8.21
CA PRO A 103 -15.42 -24.88 -9.55
C PRO A 103 -16.42 -24.62 -10.68
N GLU A 104 -17.73 -24.81 -10.45
CA GLU A 104 -18.76 -24.56 -11.45
C GLU A 104 -18.89 -23.06 -11.73
N ARG A 105 -18.91 -22.23 -10.67
CA ARG A 105 -18.93 -20.77 -10.81
C ARG A 105 -17.64 -20.27 -11.45
N ASP A 106 -16.48 -20.79 -11.07
CA ASP A 106 -15.19 -20.37 -11.63
C ASP A 106 -15.09 -20.73 -13.13
N THR A 107 -15.62 -21.88 -13.53
CA THR A 107 -15.76 -22.27 -14.95
C THR A 107 -16.62 -21.26 -15.70
N HIS A 108 -17.77 -20.90 -15.13
CA HIS A 108 -18.67 -19.93 -15.75
C HIS A 108 -18.07 -18.51 -15.81
N LEU A 109 -17.45 -18.04 -14.73
CA LEU A 109 -16.79 -16.73 -14.69
C LEU A 109 -15.64 -16.64 -15.71
N SER A 110 -15.00 -17.76 -16.01
CA SER A 110 -13.93 -17.84 -17.02
C SER A 110 -14.43 -17.84 -18.46
N SER A 111 -15.69 -18.21 -18.68
CA SER A 111 -16.28 -18.41 -20.01
C SER A 111 -16.49 -17.11 -20.80
N PRO A 112 -16.76 -17.20 -22.12
CA PRO A 112 -17.09 -16.05 -22.97
C PRO A 112 -18.25 -15.18 -22.49
N ASP A 113 -19.18 -15.75 -21.73
CA ASP A 113 -20.34 -15.03 -21.17
C ASP A 113 -19.94 -14.05 -20.06
N PHE A 114 -18.73 -14.16 -19.51
CA PHE A 114 -18.21 -13.30 -18.46
C PHE A 114 -16.82 -12.75 -18.83
N LEU A 115 -15.73 -13.23 -18.19
CA LEU A 115 -14.39 -12.68 -18.40
C LEU A 115 -13.77 -13.06 -19.75
N ASP A 116 -14.22 -14.14 -20.39
CA ASP A 116 -13.67 -14.65 -21.64
C ASP A 116 -12.13 -14.80 -21.56
N VAL A 117 -11.66 -15.59 -20.59
CA VAL A 117 -10.22 -15.67 -20.24
C VAL A 117 -9.38 -16.30 -21.35
N GLU A 118 -10.01 -16.98 -22.30
CA GLU A 118 -9.33 -17.47 -23.49
C GLU A 118 -8.96 -16.36 -24.46
N ARG A 119 -9.80 -15.33 -24.59
CA ARG A 119 -9.52 -14.17 -25.43
C ARG A 119 -8.78 -13.07 -24.69
N TYR A 120 -9.16 -12.81 -23.44
CA TYR A 120 -8.62 -11.74 -22.62
C TYR A 120 -7.87 -12.33 -21.42
N LYS A 121 -6.58 -12.59 -21.62
CA LYS A 121 -5.72 -13.30 -20.66
C LYS A 121 -5.45 -12.51 -19.38
N THR A 122 -5.58 -11.18 -19.45
CA THR A 122 -5.18 -10.26 -18.37
C THR A 122 -6.23 -9.22 -18.07
N LEU A 123 -6.29 -8.81 -16.79
CA LEU A 123 -6.81 -7.52 -16.38
C LEU A 123 -5.61 -6.61 -16.10
N GLU A 124 -5.70 -5.35 -16.50
CA GLU A 124 -4.56 -4.42 -16.46
C GLU A 124 -4.92 -3.13 -15.75
N PHE A 125 -4.03 -2.66 -14.89
CA PHE A 125 -4.17 -1.38 -14.21
C PHE A 125 -2.94 -0.51 -14.46
N ARG A 126 -3.18 0.78 -14.76
CA ARG A 126 -2.13 1.81 -14.83
C ARG A 126 -2.57 3.04 -14.07
N SER A 127 -1.75 3.50 -13.13
CA SER A 127 -1.99 4.75 -12.42
C SER A 127 -1.89 5.96 -13.35
N THR A 128 -2.71 6.96 -13.10
CA THR A 128 -2.69 8.28 -13.77
C THR A 128 -2.37 9.41 -12.79
N GLY A 129 -2.42 9.16 -11.48
CA GLY A 129 -2.00 10.12 -10.46
C GLY A 129 -2.17 9.58 -9.05
N ILE A 130 -1.51 10.23 -8.09
CA ILE A 130 -1.58 9.88 -6.67
C ILE A 130 -1.86 11.14 -5.89
N THR A 131 -2.84 11.09 -4.99
CA THR A 131 -3.12 12.17 -4.03
C THR A 131 -2.98 11.65 -2.62
N TRP A 132 -2.36 12.45 -1.74
CA TRP A 132 -2.25 12.13 -0.33
C TRP A 132 -3.47 12.61 0.44
N GLU A 133 -4.07 11.72 1.22
CA GLU A 133 -5.13 12.04 2.16
C GLU A 133 -4.49 12.21 3.54
N ALA A 134 -4.11 13.44 3.86
CA ALA A 134 -3.66 13.77 5.21
C ALA A 134 -4.75 13.36 6.21
N ASP A 135 -4.35 12.67 7.27
CA ASP A 135 -5.27 12.18 8.30
C ASP A 135 -6.02 13.39 8.90
N SER A 136 -7.27 13.58 8.51
CA SER A 136 -8.15 14.58 9.13
C SER A 136 -8.61 14.00 10.45
N ASP A 137 -7.75 13.99 11.45
CA ASP A 137 -8.06 13.46 12.76
C ASP A 137 -9.22 14.29 13.37
N PRO A 138 -10.43 13.70 13.53
CA PRO A 138 -11.60 14.43 14.00
C PRO A 138 -11.42 15.01 15.40
N ILE A 139 -10.54 14.43 16.22
CA ILE A 139 -10.28 14.91 17.58
C ILE A 139 -9.69 16.33 17.56
N PHE A 140 -8.83 16.66 16.59
CA PHE A 140 -8.25 18.00 16.47
C PHE A 140 -9.23 19.02 15.85
N GLN A 141 -10.19 18.59 15.02
CA GLN A 141 -11.31 19.43 14.59
C GLN A 141 -12.24 19.75 15.77
N TRP A 142 -12.53 18.77 16.64
CA TRP A 142 -13.34 18.97 17.84
C TRP A 142 -12.62 19.82 18.91
N ALA A 143 -11.30 19.70 19.07
CA ALA A 143 -10.51 20.54 19.98
C ALA A 143 -10.48 22.02 19.55
N ARG A 144 -10.62 22.31 18.24
CA ARG A 144 -10.78 23.67 17.71
C ARG A 144 -12.20 24.24 17.89
N LEU A 145 -13.20 23.40 18.14
CA LEU A 145 -14.62 23.79 18.22
C LEU A 145 -15.18 23.92 19.65
N ARG A 146 -14.42 23.52 20.69
CA ARG A 146 -14.81 23.76 22.09
C ARG A 146 -13.99 24.89 22.69
N ASN A 147 -14.60 26.06 22.78
CA ASN A 147 -14.18 27.19 23.61
C ASN A 147 -13.74 26.70 24.99
N ASN A 148 -12.42 26.65 25.23
CA ASN A 148 -11.86 26.50 26.56
C ASN A 148 -11.23 27.85 26.95
N PRO A 149 -11.80 28.62 27.89
CA PRO A 149 -11.35 29.97 28.20
C PRO A 149 -10.01 30.05 28.98
N LEU A 150 -9.20 28.99 29.01
CA LEU A 150 -7.91 28.97 29.72
C LEU A 150 -6.67 28.75 28.82
N ALA A 151 -6.82 28.70 27.50
CA ALA A 151 -5.69 28.59 26.56
C ALA A 151 -5.44 29.92 25.81
N ARG A 152 -5.12 31.00 26.53
CA ARG A 152 -4.38 32.14 25.95
C ARG A 152 -2.96 32.12 26.47
N ARG A 153 -2.07 31.45 25.73
CA ARG A 153 -0.63 31.72 25.56
C ARG A 153 -0.01 30.53 24.83
N GLY A 154 -0.15 30.52 23.51
CA GLY A 154 0.58 29.63 22.64
C GLY A 154 0.38 30.11 21.22
N ALA A 155 1.44 30.54 20.54
CA ALA A 155 1.35 30.82 19.12
C ALA A 155 1.11 29.50 18.36
N PRO A 156 0.56 29.50 17.14
CA PRO A 156 0.40 28.27 16.34
C PRO A 156 1.71 27.46 16.17
N SER A 157 2.86 28.12 16.36
CA SER A 157 4.20 27.54 16.39
C SER A 157 4.50 26.66 17.62
N ASP A 158 3.66 26.70 18.66
CA ASP A 158 3.86 25.96 19.92
C ASP A 158 3.12 24.62 19.94
N LEU A 159 2.38 24.28 18.87
CA LEU A 159 1.90 22.92 18.68
C LEU A 159 3.10 22.02 18.37
N PRO A 160 3.26 20.87 19.06
CA PRO A 160 4.34 19.95 18.74
C PRO A 160 4.22 19.54 17.27
N ALA A 161 5.35 19.49 16.56
CA ALA A 161 5.40 18.91 15.23
C ALA A 161 4.70 17.54 15.27
N ALA A 162 3.80 17.30 14.32
CA ALA A 162 3.09 16.02 14.26
C ALA A 162 4.12 14.89 14.28
N ALA A 163 3.97 13.94 15.20
CA ALA A 163 4.88 12.82 15.31
C ALA A 163 4.99 12.09 13.96
N THR A 164 6.21 11.76 13.55
CA THR A 164 6.44 11.02 12.32
C THR A 164 5.69 9.70 12.36
N ARG A 165 4.87 9.42 11.34
CA ARG A 165 4.01 8.25 11.25
C ARG A 165 4.63 7.21 10.32
N ALA A 166 4.40 5.94 10.63
CA ALA A 166 4.82 4.82 9.80
C ALA A 166 3.82 4.51 8.67
N SER A 167 2.58 4.97 8.76
CA SER A 167 1.50 4.68 7.81
C SER A 167 0.80 5.96 7.35
N GLY A 168 0.14 5.90 6.18
CA GLY A 168 -0.59 7.02 5.60
C GLY A 168 -1.62 6.58 4.57
N ARG A 169 -2.56 7.45 4.21
CA ARG A 169 -3.59 7.17 3.20
C ARG A 169 -3.35 7.94 1.92
N PHE A 170 -3.59 7.28 0.79
CA PHE A 170 -3.45 7.84 -0.54
C PHE A 170 -4.61 7.39 -1.41
N VAL A 171 -4.95 8.18 -2.41
CA VAL A 171 -5.80 7.74 -3.52
C VAL A 171 -4.94 7.62 -4.76
N VAL A 172 -4.85 6.41 -5.29
CA VAL A 172 -4.19 6.12 -6.56
C VAL A 172 -5.26 6.12 -7.63
N SER A 173 -5.33 7.22 -8.39
CA SER A 173 -6.18 7.29 -9.58
C SER A 173 -5.51 6.52 -10.71
N GLY A 174 -6.30 5.81 -11.50
CA GLY A 174 -5.78 5.07 -12.64
C GLY A 174 -6.86 4.63 -13.61
N ILE A 175 -6.45 3.84 -14.57
CA ILE A 175 -7.31 3.16 -15.52
C ILE A 175 -7.21 1.67 -15.30
N LEU A 176 -8.37 1.00 -15.26
CA LEU A 176 -8.50 -0.44 -15.20
C LEU A 176 -9.07 -0.90 -16.54
N THR A 177 -8.45 -1.92 -17.12
CA THR A 177 -8.91 -2.61 -18.32
C THR A 177 -9.38 -4.00 -17.93
N ILE A 178 -10.64 -4.30 -18.24
CA ILE A 178 -11.21 -5.65 -18.14
C ILE A 178 -11.78 -5.96 -19.52
N LYS A 179 -11.34 -7.09 -20.11
CA LYS A 179 -11.59 -7.43 -21.51
C LYS A 179 -11.04 -6.34 -22.44
N ASP A 180 -11.89 -5.77 -23.29
CA ASP A 180 -11.59 -4.68 -24.22
C ASP A 180 -12.07 -3.31 -23.73
N VAL A 181 -12.57 -3.23 -22.49
CA VAL A 181 -13.09 -1.98 -21.93
C VAL A 181 -12.14 -1.42 -20.87
N THR A 182 -11.73 -0.17 -21.07
CA THR A 182 -10.89 0.58 -20.13
C THR A 182 -11.70 1.70 -19.48
N ARG A 183 -11.70 1.75 -18.15
CA ARG A 183 -12.40 2.78 -17.37
C ARG A 183 -11.50 3.37 -16.28
N PRO A 184 -11.71 4.64 -15.89
CA PRO A 184 -11.06 5.19 -14.72
C PRO A 184 -11.54 4.51 -13.44
N ILE A 185 -10.64 4.34 -12.48
CA ILE A 185 -10.94 3.86 -11.12
C ILE A 185 -10.04 4.57 -10.10
N SER A 186 -10.49 4.66 -8.86
CA SER A 186 -9.73 5.21 -7.74
C SER A 186 -9.48 4.13 -6.70
N LEU A 187 -8.21 3.79 -6.47
CA LEU A 187 -7.79 2.89 -5.40
C LEU A 187 -7.53 3.70 -4.14
N HIS A 188 -8.33 3.50 -3.11
CA HIS A 188 -8.09 4.03 -1.77
C HIS A 188 -7.06 3.14 -1.07
N MET A 189 -5.83 3.62 -0.99
CA MET A 189 -4.67 2.90 -0.50
C MET A 189 -4.34 3.32 0.93
N GLU A 190 -4.09 2.33 1.79
CA GLU A 190 -3.39 2.52 3.06
C GLU A 190 -1.96 2.02 2.91
N PHE A 191 -1.01 2.94 3.03
CA PHE A 191 0.41 2.62 3.16
C PHE A 191 0.68 2.09 4.58
N GLY A 192 1.17 0.87 4.69
CA GLY A 192 1.40 0.16 5.96
C GLY A 192 2.78 0.35 6.57
N GLY A 193 3.69 1.03 5.87
CA GLY A 193 5.07 1.29 6.31
C GLY A 193 6.12 0.59 5.49
N ALA A 194 7.35 1.10 5.57
CA ALA A 194 8.53 0.59 4.88
C ALA A 194 9.64 0.21 5.86
N ARG A 195 10.40 -0.83 5.53
CA ARG A 195 11.51 -1.34 6.36
C ARG A 195 12.45 -2.23 5.55
N ARG A 196 13.61 -2.54 6.12
CA ARG A 196 14.47 -3.64 5.70
C ARG A 196 13.94 -4.94 6.30
N ASP A 197 13.77 -5.99 5.49
CA ASP A 197 13.37 -7.31 5.97
C ASP A 197 14.57 -8.10 6.55
N PRO A 198 14.33 -9.26 7.21
CA PRO A 198 15.42 -10.08 7.76
C PRO A 198 16.41 -10.65 6.73
N TYR A 199 16.06 -10.62 5.44
CA TYR A 199 16.90 -11.07 4.33
C TYR A 199 17.69 -9.91 3.69
N GLY A 200 17.56 -8.69 4.24
CA GLY A 200 18.26 -7.52 3.75
C GLY A 200 17.61 -6.85 2.55
N ARG A 201 16.37 -7.20 2.20
CA ARG A 201 15.59 -6.58 1.13
C ARG A 201 14.84 -5.37 1.67
N ASP A 202 14.70 -4.34 0.84
CA ASP A 202 13.92 -3.15 1.17
C ASP A 202 12.47 -3.38 0.75
N ILE A 203 11.56 -3.27 1.70
CA ILE A 203 10.15 -3.62 1.50
C ILE A 203 9.22 -2.53 1.99
N PHE A 204 8.02 -2.47 1.42
CA PHE A 204 6.90 -1.76 2.03
C PHE A 204 5.58 -2.51 1.88
N GLY A 205 4.73 -2.38 2.89
CA GLY A 205 3.39 -2.98 2.90
C GLY A 205 2.31 -1.97 2.53
N PHE A 206 1.23 -2.45 1.90
CA PHE A 206 0.06 -1.63 1.59
C PHE A 206 -1.22 -2.48 1.54
N SER A 207 -2.35 -1.81 1.72
CA SER A 207 -3.67 -2.32 1.35
C SER A 207 -4.34 -1.30 0.43
N ALA A 208 -5.26 -1.75 -0.43
CA ALA A 208 -6.04 -0.86 -1.25
C ALA A 208 -7.45 -1.41 -1.53
N THR A 209 -8.42 -0.50 -1.68
CA THR A 209 -9.79 -0.86 -2.07
C THR A 209 -10.29 0.03 -3.19
N ALA A 210 -11.15 -0.51 -4.03
CA ALA A 210 -11.92 0.25 -5.00
C ALA A 210 -13.28 -0.39 -5.22
N GLU A 211 -14.26 0.41 -5.65
CA GLU A 211 -15.57 -0.09 -6.06
C GLU A 211 -15.83 0.34 -7.50
N PHE A 212 -16.45 -0.54 -8.28
CA PHE A 212 -16.89 -0.25 -9.65
C PHE A 212 -18.15 -1.06 -9.99
N GLU A 213 -18.83 -0.69 -11.07
CA GLU A 213 -19.95 -1.48 -11.60
C GLU A 213 -19.46 -2.39 -12.72
N ARG A 214 -19.71 -3.70 -12.60
CA ARG A 214 -19.25 -4.70 -13.59
C ARG A 214 -19.85 -4.48 -14.99
N GLU A 215 -21.04 -3.90 -15.05
CA GLU A 215 -21.74 -3.62 -16.31
C GLU A 215 -21.02 -2.54 -17.14
N ASP A 216 -20.27 -1.63 -16.51
CA ASP A 216 -19.47 -0.60 -17.20
C ASP A 216 -18.35 -1.20 -18.07
N TYR A 217 -17.99 -2.45 -17.81
CA TYR A 217 -17.00 -3.26 -18.52
C TYR A 217 -17.63 -4.32 -19.43
N GLY A 218 -18.96 -4.25 -19.65
CA GLY A 218 -19.67 -5.22 -20.50
C GLY A 218 -19.88 -6.59 -19.86
N LEU A 219 -19.59 -6.75 -18.56
CA LEU A 219 -19.89 -7.97 -17.82
C LEU A 219 -21.36 -7.96 -17.41
N VAL A 220 -22.26 -8.17 -18.36
CA VAL A 220 -23.73 -7.97 -18.20
C VAL A 220 -24.51 -9.24 -17.87
N TRP A 221 -23.87 -10.42 -17.90
CA TRP A 221 -24.56 -11.67 -17.60
C TRP A 221 -25.27 -11.61 -16.25
N ASN A 222 -26.53 -12.08 -16.21
CA ASN A 222 -27.31 -12.16 -14.99
C ASN A 222 -28.49 -13.12 -15.16
N VAL A 223 -29.05 -13.54 -14.02
CA VAL A 223 -30.34 -14.23 -13.97
C VAL A 223 -31.34 -13.32 -13.27
N LEU A 224 -32.50 -13.11 -13.90
CA LEU A 224 -33.62 -12.40 -13.30
C LEU A 224 -34.38 -13.35 -12.37
N LEU A 225 -34.71 -12.85 -11.17
CA LEU A 225 -35.43 -13.63 -10.16
C LEU A 225 -36.94 -13.40 -10.28
N GLU A 226 -37.74 -14.44 -10.03
CA GLU A 226 -39.21 -14.36 -10.01
C GLU A 226 -39.73 -13.34 -8.97
N SER A 227 -38.99 -13.16 -7.87
CA SER A 227 -39.27 -12.19 -6.81
C SER A 227 -38.96 -10.74 -7.20
N GLY A 228 -38.47 -10.50 -8.42
CA GLY A 228 -37.80 -9.24 -8.79
C GLY A 228 -36.37 -9.18 -8.28
N GLY A 229 -35.54 -8.39 -8.96
CA GLY A 229 -34.11 -8.26 -8.69
C GLY A 229 -33.22 -9.17 -9.55
N VAL A 230 -31.95 -9.22 -9.19
CA VAL A 230 -30.91 -9.93 -9.94
C VAL A 230 -30.14 -10.91 -9.07
N LEU A 231 -29.66 -12.01 -9.66
CA LEU A 231 -28.87 -13.01 -8.95
C LEU A 231 -27.52 -12.47 -8.47
N VAL A 232 -26.85 -11.64 -9.29
CA VAL A 232 -25.54 -11.05 -8.93
C VAL A 232 -25.62 -9.53 -9.03
N GLY A 233 -25.28 -8.87 -7.92
CA GLY A 233 -25.21 -7.42 -7.81
C GLY A 233 -24.25 -6.80 -8.83
N LYS A 234 -24.51 -5.53 -9.16
CA LYS A 234 -23.73 -4.79 -10.16
C LYS A 234 -22.39 -4.31 -9.62
N LYS A 235 -22.40 -3.86 -8.37
CA LYS A 235 -21.22 -3.34 -7.68
C LYS A 235 -20.27 -4.49 -7.31
N VAL A 236 -19.00 -4.31 -7.66
CA VAL A 236 -17.89 -5.16 -7.27
C VAL A 236 -16.92 -4.31 -6.45
N ARG A 237 -16.52 -4.81 -5.29
CA ARG A 237 -15.45 -4.22 -4.48
C ARG A 237 -14.16 -5.01 -4.68
N ILE A 238 -13.09 -4.34 -5.04
CA ILE A 238 -11.71 -4.87 -5.09
C ILE A 238 -11.08 -4.69 -3.70
N GLU A 239 -10.35 -5.70 -3.24
CA GLU A 239 -9.60 -5.70 -1.99
C GLU A 239 -8.18 -6.20 -2.25
N ILE A 240 -7.19 -5.32 -2.17
CA ILE A 240 -5.78 -5.65 -2.38
C ILE A 240 -5.05 -5.53 -1.06
N ALA A 241 -4.17 -6.48 -0.77
CA ALA A 241 -3.15 -6.36 0.25
C ALA A 241 -1.84 -6.90 -0.32
N GLY A 242 -0.73 -6.22 -0.07
CA GLY A 242 0.55 -6.59 -0.68
C GLY A 242 1.75 -6.07 0.08
N GLU A 243 2.87 -6.77 -0.09
CA GLU A 243 4.20 -6.27 0.17
C GLU A 243 4.89 -6.03 -1.18
N ALA A 244 5.64 -4.94 -1.30
CA ALA A 244 6.47 -4.65 -2.45
C ALA A 244 7.95 -4.68 -2.07
N ILE A 245 8.79 -5.26 -2.92
CA ILE A 245 10.23 -5.45 -2.74
C ILE A 245 10.98 -4.56 -3.73
N ARG A 246 11.97 -3.81 -3.26
CA ARG A 246 12.81 -2.96 -4.10
C ARG A 246 13.62 -3.81 -5.08
N GLU A 247 13.62 -3.42 -6.35
CA GLU A 247 14.55 -3.98 -7.34
C GLU A 247 15.97 -3.49 -7.06
N SER A 248 16.94 -4.39 -7.23
CA SER A 248 18.36 -4.15 -7.01
C SER A 248 18.97 -3.23 -8.06
#